data_AF-A0A318UK23-F1
#
_entry.id   AF-A0A318UK23-F1
#
_cell.length_a   1.000
_cell.length_b   1.000
_cell.length_c   1.000
_cell.angle_alpha   90.00
_cell.angle_beta   90.00
_cell.angle_gamma   90.00
#
_symmetry.space_group_name_H-M   'P 1'
#
loop_
_entity.id
_entity.type
_entity.pdbx_description
1 polymer ?
#
loop_
_entity_poly.entity_id
_entity_poly.type
_entity_poly.pdbx_seq_one_letter_code
_entity_poly.pdbx_strand_id
1 'polypeptide(L)' 'PDFEKMDSSLSNKVIFDGRNLYDLQKMIDLGYYYNSIGRKLID' A
#
# COMPACT_ATOMS: atom_id res chain seq x y z
N PRO A 1 -4.11 0.90 10.30
CA PRO A 1 -4.30 -0.54 9.98
C PRO A 1 -3.22 -1.35 10.67
N ASP A 2 -3.52 -2.60 10.96
CA ASP A 2 -2.53 -3.56 11.44
C ASP A 2 -1.88 -4.24 10.23
N PHE A 3 -0.67 -3.80 9.88
CA PHE A 3 0.05 -4.26 8.69
C PHE A 3 0.62 -5.67 8.85
N GLU A 4 0.91 -6.12 10.08
CA GLU A 4 1.37 -7.50 10.32
C GLU A 4 0.26 -8.51 10.03
N LYS A 5 -0.98 -8.15 10.41
CA LYS A 5 -2.15 -8.95 10.07
C LYS A 5 -2.44 -8.96 8.57
N MET A 6 -2.22 -7.84 7.88
CA MET A 6 -2.38 -7.76 6.43
C MET A 6 -1.32 -8.60 5.71
N ASP A 7 -0.06 -8.49 6.12
CA ASP A 7 1.07 -9.25 5.56
C ASP A 7 0.87 -10.77 5.69
N SER A 8 0.30 -11.23 6.80
CA SER A 8 0.01 -12.66 7.01
C SER A 8 -1.23 -13.16 6.27
N SER A 9 -2.15 -12.27 5.90
CA SER A 9 -3.43 -12.61 5.25
C SER A 9 -3.42 -12.43 3.73
N LEU A 10 -2.53 -11.58 3.22
CA LEU A 10 -2.42 -11.27 1.79
C LEU A 10 -1.44 -12.22 1.12
N SER A 11 -1.87 -12.81 0.00
CA SER A 11 -0.98 -13.59 -0.87
C SER A 11 0.04 -12.70 -1.61
N ASN A 12 -0.31 -11.43 -1.86
CA ASN A 12 0.55 -10.42 -2.46
C ASN A 12 0.32 -9.06 -1.80
N LYS A 13 1.39 -8.28 -1.58
CA LYS A 13 1.35 -6.96 -0.95
C LYS A 13 0.86 -5.87 -1.91
N VAL A 14 -0.41 -5.88 -2.26
CA VAL A 14 -1.02 -4.96 -3.24
C VAL A 14 -2.12 -4.13 -2.57
N ILE A 15 -2.04 -2.80 -2.66
CA ILE A 15 -3.04 -1.87 -2.13
C ILE A 15 -3.48 -0.88 -3.22
N PHE A 16 -4.80 -0.73 -3.36
CA PHE A 16 -5.43 0.31 -4.17
C PHE A 16 -6.10 1.32 -3.25
N ASP A 17 -5.58 2.54 -3.19
CA ASP A 17 -6.10 3.61 -2.35
C ASP A 17 -6.71 4.74 -3.17
N GLY A 18 -8.04 4.72 -3.31
CA GLY A 18 -8.81 5.75 -4.00
C GLY A 18 -8.97 7.07 -3.24
N ARG A 19 -8.59 7.11 -1.96
CA ARG A 19 -8.81 8.26 -1.06
C ARG A 19 -7.52 8.90 -0.58
N ASN A 20 -6.37 8.33 -0.96
CA ASN A 20 -5.04 8.80 -0.56
C ASN A 20 -4.87 8.85 0.97
N LEU A 21 -5.44 7.88 1.68
CA LEU A 21 -5.42 7.75 3.14
C LEU A 21 -4.06 7.29 3.67
N TYR A 22 -3.29 6.57 2.88
CA TYR A 22 -1.97 6.10 3.28
C TYR A 22 -0.84 6.98 2.74
N ASP A 23 0.22 7.07 3.54
CA ASP A 23 1.46 7.74 3.15
C ASP A 23 2.22 6.89 2.13
N LEU A 24 2.65 7.52 1.04
CA LEU A 24 3.30 6.84 -0.07
C LEU A 24 4.64 6.20 0.35
N GLN A 25 5.45 6.94 1.11
CA GLN A 25 6.76 6.48 1.54
C GLN A 25 6.62 5.28 2.46
N LYS A 26 5.63 5.31 3.36
CA LYS A 26 5.34 4.16 4.23
C LYS A 26 4.98 2.89 3.45
N MET A 27 4.25 3.01 2.34
CA MET A 27 3.87 1.85 1.52
C MET A 27 5.07 1.29 0.75
N ILE A 28 5.95 2.17 0.26
CA ILE A 28 7.25 1.79 -0.32
C ILE A 28 8.10 1.03 0.70
N ASP A 29 8.27 1.58 1.91
CA ASP A 29 9.12 1.00 2.95
C ASP A 29 8.62 -0.38 3.40
N LEU A 30 7.29 -0.60 3.36
CA LEU A 30 6.66 -1.88 3.68
C LEU A 30 6.65 -2.87 2.50
N GLY A 31 7.11 -2.45 1.31
CA GLY A 31 7.18 -3.25 0.09
C GLY A 31 5.82 -3.53 -0.54
N TYR A 32 4.88 -2.60 -0.41
CA TYR A 32 3.57 -2.71 -1.04
C TYR A 32 3.59 -2.07 -2.43
N TYR A 33 3.08 -2.81 -3.41
CA TYR A 33 2.59 -2.20 -4.64
C TYR A 33 1.43 -1.29 -4.27
N TYR A 34 1.56 0.00 -4.57
CA TYR A 34 0.62 1.01 -4.09
C TYR A 34 0.14 1.90 -5.24
N ASN A 35 -1.15 1.75 -5.55
CA ASN A 35 -1.81 2.55 -6.58
C ASN A 35 -2.77 3.53 -5.92
N SER A 36 -2.58 4.82 -6.19
CA SER A 36 -3.35 5.90 -5.58
C SER A 36 -3.75 6.95 -6.60
N ILE A 37 -4.86 7.64 -6.36
CA ILE A 37 -5.45 8.54 -7.37
C ILE A 37 -4.75 9.90 -7.33
N GLY A 38 -4.17 10.29 -8.48
CA GLY A 38 -3.52 11.59 -8.65
C GLY A 38 -2.12 11.70 -8.02
N ARG A 39 -1.51 10.59 -7.59
CA ARG A 39 -0.12 10.53 -7.10
C ARG A 39 0.69 9.56 -7.95
N LYS A 40 2.02 9.58 -7.78
CA LYS A 40 2.93 8.69 -8.51
C LYS A 40 2.61 7.22 -8.17
N LEU A 41 2.55 6.40 -9.21
CA LEU A 41 2.49 4.94 -9.09
C LEU A 41 3.80 4.43 -8.48
N ILE A 42 3.68 3.48 -7.55
CA ILE A 42 4.81 2.75 -6.96
C ILE A 42 4.63 1.28 -7.31
N ASP A 43 5.66 0.69 -7.90
CA ASP A 43 5.75 -0.72 -8.32
C ASP A 43 6.70 -1.49 -7.40
#